data_AF-F3ZX60-F1
#
_entry.id   AF-F3ZX60-F1
#
_cell.length_a   1.000
_cell.length_b   1.000
_cell.length_c   1.000
_cell.angle_alpha   90.00
_cell.angle_beta   90.00
_cell.angle_gamma   90.00
#
_symmetry.space_group_name_H-M   'P 1'
#
loop_
_entity.id
_entity.type
_entity.pdbx_description
1 polymer ?
#
loop_
_entity_poly.entity_id
_entity_poly.type
_entity_poly.pdbx_seq_one_letter_code
_entity_poly.pdbx_strand_id
1 'polypeptide(L)'
;MEMGKESGTVKQKRIPLSAVFNPSALISEHFENVPWPFAFSVSGFCFLLLFLQTGIDRLRAGTAMYFEVFQLVVVGTLFGTLGIFIIALIASVISKLFGSKWGIGQSMRAVALSYGSALAYMIIGIIINLIFKWNTAVAFGVTGMLWTMGPLYGVFRNMVGEKTIPSIIITAVCGSLVLFGWYALSAV
;
A
#
# COMPACT_ATOMS: atom_id res chain seq x y z
N MET A 1 -49.60 -16.62 23.49
CA MET A 1 -50.23 -16.36 22.19
C MET A 1 -49.71 -15.01 21.75
N GLU A 2 -48.83 -15.01 20.75
CA GLU A 2 -48.40 -13.88 19.90
C GLU A 2 -47.76 -12.64 20.58
N MET A 3 -46.78 -11.93 20.04
CA MET A 3 -45.79 -12.07 18.97
C MET A 3 -44.80 -10.91 19.24
N GLY A 4 -43.50 -11.13 19.21
CA GLY A 4 -42.70 -10.66 18.08
C GLY A 4 -42.48 -9.13 18.04
N LYS A 5 -41.40 -8.66 18.68
CA LYS A 5 -40.70 -7.45 18.24
C LYS A 5 -39.20 -7.75 18.24
N GLU A 6 -38.74 -8.35 17.15
CA GLU A 6 -37.35 -8.30 16.73
C GLU A 6 -36.99 -6.83 16.43
N SER A 7 -36.40 -6.16 17.41
CA SER A 7 -35.71 -4.90 17.18
C SER A 7 -34.42 -5.20 16.43
N GLY A 8 -34.51 -5.26 15.10
CA GLY A 8 -33.36 -5.25 14.20
C GLY A 8 -32.53 -3.99 14.43
N THR A 9 -31.56 -4.08 15.34
CA THR A 9 -30.48 -3.10 15.44
C THR A 9 -29.61 -3.22 14.20
N VAL A 10 -29.92 -2.41 13.18
CA VAL A 10 -28.97 -2.05 12.14
C VAL A 10 -27.79 -1.40 12.87
N LYS A 11 -26.72 -2.18 13.11
CA LYS A 11 -25.43 -1.68 13.59
C LYS A 11 -24.91 -0.74 12.50
N GLN A 12 -25.28 0.53 12.61
CA GLN A 12 -24.73 1.61 11.81
C GLN A 12 -23.24 1.70 12.19
N LYS A 13 -22.41 0.97 11.44
CA LYS A 13 -20.95 0.93 11.60
C LYS A 13 -20.45 2.33 11.22
N ARG A 14 -20.47 3.26 12.18
CA ARG A 14 -19.89 4.60 12.02
C ARG A 14 -18.44 4.35 11.61
N ILE A 15 -18.11 4.65 10.37
CA ILE A 15 -16.72 4.61 9.90
C ILE A 15 -16.00 5.65 10.76
N PRO A 16 -15.14 5.25 11.70
CA PRO A 16 -14.50 6.21 12.57
C PRO A 16 -13.64 7.13 11.70
N LEU A 17 -13.54 8.41 12.04
CA LEU A 17 -12.75 9.37 11.24
C LEU A 17 -11.30 8.87 11.03
N SER A 18 -10.78 8.08 11.97
CA SER A 18 -9.49 7.38 11.88
C SER A 18 -9.36 6.39 10.72
N ALA A 19 -10.46 5.82 10.24
CA ALA A 19 -10.49 4.94 9.07
C ALA A 19 -10.36 5.69 7.74
N VAL A 20 -10.68 6.98 7.70
CA VAL A 20 -10.38 7.86 6.55
C VAL A 20 -8.88 8.16 6.50
N PHE A 21 -8.25 8.37 7.66
CA PHE A 21 -6.81 8.62 7.76
C PHE A 21 -5.96 7.35 7.64
N ASN A 22 -6.52 6.17 7.90
CA ASN A 22 -5.83 4.88 7.77
C ASN A 22 -6.71 3.85 7.02
N PRO A 23 -6.83 3.97 5.68
CA PRO A 23 -7.63 3.05 4.86
C PRO A 23 -7.12 1.61 4.94
N SER A 24 -5.82 1.44 5.15
CA SER A 24 -5.18 0.13 5.34
C SER A 24 -5.63 -0.60 6.60
N ALA A 25 -6.05 0.10 7.66
CA ALA A 25 -6.58 -0.54 8.86
C ALA A 25 -7.94 -1.21 8.58
N LEU A 26 -8.81 -0.55 7.79
CA LEU A 26 -10.08 -1.13 7.35
C LEU A 26 -9.87 -2.36 6.46
N ILE A 27 -8.92 -2.26 5.52
CA ILE A 27 -8.56 -3.37 4.64
C ILE A 27 -7.96 -4.52 5.47
N SER A 28 -7.12 -4.23 6.44
CA SER A 28 -6.52 -5.28 7.29
C SER A 28 -7.56 -6.01 8.16
N GLU A 29 -8.61 -5.34 8.65
CA GLU A 29 -9.71 -5.96 9.40
C GLU A 29 -10.53 -6.91 8.51
N HIS A 30 -10.82 -6.53 7.27
CA HIS A 30 -11.56 -7.39 6.34
C HIS A 30 -10.72 -8.54 5.76
N PHE A 31 -9.40 -8.34 5.64
CA PHE A 31 -8.49 -9.29 5.01
C PHE A 31 -7.66 -10.10 6.03
N GLU A 32 -8.08 -10.11 7.30
CA GLU A 32 -7.38 -10.83 8.38
C GLU A 32 -7.32 -12.36 8.16
N ASN A 33 -8.23 -12.91 7.35
CA ASN A 33 -8.26 -14.33 7.00
C ASN A 33 -7.70 -14.65 5.61
N VAL A 34 -7.20 -13.64 4.88
CA VAL A 34 -6.72 -13.84 3.51
C VAL A 34 -5.32 -14.45 3.50
N PRO A 35 -5.05 -15.46 2.66
CA PRO A 35 -3.72 -16.02 2.52
C PRO A 35 -2.70 -14.96 2.10
N TRP A 36 -1.49 -15.04 2.65
CA TRP A 36 -0.43 -14.06 2.40
C TRP A 36 -0.13 -13.80 0.91
N PRO A 37 -0.21 -14.75 -0.04
CA PRO A 37 0.05 -14.45 -1.46
C PRO A 37 -1.00 -13.49 -2.03
N PHE A 38 -2.26 -13.64 -1.63
CA PHE A 38 -3.34 -12.77 -2.11
C PHE A 38 -3.24 -11.36 -1.54
N ALA A 39 -2.62 -11.17 -0.38
CA ALA A 39 -2.38 -9.83 0.18
C ALA A 39 -1.51 -8.97 -0.74
N PHE A 40 -0.59 -9.58 -1.51
CA PHE A 40 0.24 -8.88 -2.49
C PHE A 40 -0.53 -8.36 -3.70
N SER A 41 -1.79 -8.77 -3.90
CA SER A 41 -2.64 -8.13 -4.91
C SER A 41 -2.87 -6.65 -4.57
N VAL A 42 -3.02 -6.30 -3.28
CA VAL A 42 -3.24 -4.92 -2.84
C VAL A 42 -2.03 -4.04 -3.19
N SER A 43 -0.83 -4.49 -2.86
CA SER A 43 0.39 -3.78 -3.23
C SER A 43 0.63 -3.81 -4.75
N GLY A 44 0.40 -4.95 -5.42
CA GLY A 44 0.49 -5.07 -6.87
C GLY A 44 -0.39 -4.06 -7.61
N PHE A 45 -1.67 -3.97 -7.26
CA PHE A 45 -2.59 -2.97 -7.83
C PHE A 45 -2.18 -1.54 -7.51
N CYS A 46 -1.66 -1.29 -6.30
CA CYS A 46 -1.17 0.02 -5.92
C CYS A 46 -0.07 0.50 -6.87
N PHE A 47 0.97 -0.32 -7.08
CA PHE A 47 2.07 0.08 -7.97
C PHE A 47 1.70 0.01 -9.45
N LEU A 48 0.80 -0.89 -9.85
CA LEU A 48 0.23 -0.88 -11.20
C LEU A 48 -0.38 0.49 -11.52
N LEU A 49 -1.26 0.99 -10.64
CA LEU A 49 -1.93 2.28 -10.84
C LEU A 49 -0.97 3.47 -10.72
N LEU A 50 0.04 3.38 -9.84
CA LEU A 50 1.08 4.39 -9.73
C LEU A 50 1.85 4.54 -11.05
N PHE A 51 2.35 3.43 -11.59
CA PHE A 51 3.13 3.45 -12.82
C PHE A 51 2.27 3.74 -14.06
N LEU A 52 0.99 3.34 -14.05
CA LEU A 52 0.04 3.75 -15.07
C LEU A 52 -0.14 5.27 -15.08
N GLN A 53 -0.29 5.91 -13.92
CA GLN A 53 -0.33 7.38 -13.82
C GLN A 53 0.96 8.02 -14.35
N THR A 54 2.12 7.49 -13.95
CA THR A 54 3.42 7.95 -14.46
C THR A 54 3.50 7.85 -15.99
N GLY A 55 3.04 6.74 -16.56
CA GLY A 55 3.02 6.54 -18.01
C GLY A 55 2.05 7.49 -18.72
N ILE A 56 0.84 7.70 -18.20
CA ILE A 56 -0.13 8.65 -18.78
C ILE A 56 0.43 10.09 -18.74
N ASP A 57 1.06 10.47 -17.63
CA ASP A 57 1.69 11.79 -17.49
C ASP A 57 2.84 11.97 -18.50
N ARG A 58 3.69 10.94 -18.69
CA ARG A 58 4.76 10.95 -19.72
C ARG A 58 4.21 10.98 -21.15
N LEU A 59 3.16 10.22 -21.45
CA LEU A 59 2.49 10.28 -22.76
C LEU A 59 2.00 11.69 -23.08
N ARG A 60 1.39 12.37 -22.10
CA ARG A 60 0.89 13.73 -22.27
C ARG A 60 2.00 14.77 -22.41
N ALA A 61 3.11 14.56 -21.71
CA ALA A 61 4.31 15.38 -21.86
C ALA A 61 5.04 15.14 -23.20
N GLY A 62 4.62 14.14 -23.99
CA GLY A 62 5.27 13.77 -25.24
C GLY A 62 6.62 13.08 -25.04
N THR A 63 6.93 12.63 -23.82
CA THR A 63 8.21 12.00 -23.45
C THR A 63 8.14 10.47 -23.40
N ALA A 64 6.99 9.88 -23.72
CA ALA A 64 6.83 8.44 -23.82
C ALA A 64 5.89 8.04 -24.95
N MET A 65 6.02 6.78 -25.39
CA MET A 65 5.10 6.11 -26.32
C MET A 65 4.17 5.15 -25.59
N TYR A 66 3.07 4.72 -26.23
CA TYR A 66 2.13 3.75 -25.65
C TYR A 66 2.81 2.45 -25.21
N PHE A 67 3.83 2.00 -25.94
CA PHE A 67 4.61 0.81 -25.60
C PHE A 67 5.40 1.01 -24.30
N GLU A 68 6.02 2.16 -24.10
CA GLU A 68 6.74 2.48 -22.86
C GLU A 68 5.80 2.53 -21.66
N VAL A 69 4.57 3.03 -21.83
CA VAL A 69 3.55 2.99 -20.77
C VAL A 69 3.18 1.56 -20.41
N PHE A 70 3.02 0.69 -21.39
CA PHE A 70 2.77 -0.73 -21.12
C PHE A 70 3.93 -1.36 -20.33
N GLN A 71 5.19 -1.07 -20.70
CA GLN A 71 6.36 -1.55 -19.97
C GLN A 71 6.39 -1.03 -18.53
N LEU A 72 6.12 0.26 -18.32
CA LEU A 72 6.01 0.87 -16.98
C LEU A 72 4.95 0.16 -16.13
N VAL A 73 3.79 -0.18 -16.69
CA VAL A 73 2.73 -0.90 -15.98
C VAL A 73 3.17 -2.31 -15.57
N VAL A 74 3.84 -3.04 -16.47
CA VAL A 74 4.37 -4.38 -16.17
C VAL A 74 5.44 -4.30 -15.07
N VAL A 75 6.40 -3.39 -15.21
CA VAL A 75 7.46 -3.16 -14.22
C VAL A 75 6.89 -2.73 -12.89
N GLY A 76 5.92 -1.82 -12.86
CA GLY A 76 5.24 -1.38 -11.66
C GLY A 76 4.51 -2.52 -10.95
N THR A 77 3.83 -3.38 -11.69
CA THR A 77 3.14 -4.55 -11.13
C THR A 77 4.14 -5.55 -10.53
N LEU A 78 5.26 -5.82 -11.21
CA LEU A 78 6.33 -6.68 -10.69
C LEU A 78 6.98 -6.06 -9.45
N PHE A 79 7.21 -4.75 -9.44
CA PHE A 79 7.74 -4.04 -8.28
C PHE A 79 6.77 -4.09 -7.09
N GLY A 80 5.47 -3.88 -7.32
CA GLY A 80 4.44 -3.93 -6.29
C GLY A 80 4.19 -5.32 -5.71
N THR A 81 4.58 -6.37 -6.42
CA THR A 81 4.44 -7.76 -5.95
C THR A 81 5.77 -8.28 -5.43
N LEU A 82 6.75 -8.51 -6.30
CA LEU A 82 8.05 -9.06 -5.97
C LEU A 82 8.91 -8.09 -5.15
N GLY A 83 8.91 -6.79 -5.51
CA GLY A 83 9.64 -5.78 -4.76
C GLY A 83 9.12 -5.68 -3.33
N ILE A 84 7.80 -5.58 -3.14
CA ILE A 84 7.20 -5.54 -1.81
C ILE A 84 7.37 -6.86 -1.05
N PHE A 85 7.38 -7.99 -1.73
CA PHE A 85 7.71 -9.28 -1.11
C PHE A 85 9.13 -9.28 -0.53
N ILE A 86 10.11 -8.78 -1.28
CA ILE A 86 11.50 -8.62 -0.82
C ILE A 86 11.56 -7.65 0.37
N ILE A 87 10.85 -6.52 0.31
CA ILE A 87 10.79 -5.56 1.43
C ILE A 87 10.21 -6.21 2.68
N ALA A 88 9.13 -6.99 2.55
CA ALA A 88 8.54 -7.69 3.67
C ALA A 88 9.47 -8.74 4.27
N LEU A 89 10.26 -9.43 3.43
CA LEU A 89 11.32 -10.34 3.89
C LEU A 89 12.41 -9.59 4.66
N ILE A 90 12.93 -8.49 4.11
CA ILE A 90 13.93 -7.64 4.75
C ILE A 90 13.40 -7.17 6.11
N ALA A 91 12.18 -6.63 6.16
CA ALA A 91 11.55 -6.20 7.40
C ALA A 91 11.42 -7.33 8.42
N SER A 92 11.06 -8.54 7.97
CA SER A 92 10.94 -9.73 8.82
C SER A 92 12.29 -10.20 9.37
N VAL A 93 13.36 -10.11 8.57
CA VAL A 93 14.72 -10.47 9.01
C VAL A 93 15.22 -9.44 10.02
N ILE A 94 15.09 -8.14 9.71
CA ILE A 94 15.51 -7.07 10.61
C ILE A 94 14.71 -7.13 11.93
N SER A 95 13.40 -7.36 11.88
CA SER A 95 12.57 -7.43 13.10
C SER A 95 12.97 -8.60 14.01
N LYS A 96 13.41 -9.73 13.45
CA LYS A 96 13.92 -10.87 14.23
C LYS A 96 15.16 -10.52 15.04
N LEU A 97 16.04 -9.65 14.53
CA LEU A 97 17.21 -9.15 15.27
C LEU A 97 16.81 -8.39 16.55
N PHE A 98 15.59 -7.84 16.58
CA PHE A 98 15.05 -7.10 17.72
C PHE A 98 14.10 -7.91 18.63
N GLY A 99 14.00 -9.23 18.38
CA GLY A 99 13.20 -10.17 19.19
C GLY A 99 11.76 -10.37 18.73
N SER A 100 11.46 -10.12 17.45
CA SER A 100 10.11 -10.36 16.89
C SER A 100 9.71 -11.84 16.95
N LYS A 101 8.48 -12.10 17.39
CA LYS A 101 7.85 -13.44 17.39
C LYS A 101 6.95 -13.69 16.17
N TRP A 102 6.85 -12.72 15.26
CA TRP A 102 5.93 -12.81 14.13
C TRP A 102 6.42 -13.84 13.11
N GLY A 103 5.47 -14.64 12.61
CA GLY A 103 5.74 -15.54 11.49
C GLY A 103 5.95 -14.76 10.19
N ILE A 104 6.74 -15.32 9.27
CA ILE A 104 7.07 -14.69 7.98
C ILE A 104 5.79 -14.36 7.18
N GLY A 105 4.83 -15.29 7.11
CA GLY A 105 3.56 -15.07 6.40
C GLY A 105 2.71 -13.96 7.00
N GLN A 106 2.74 -13.79 8.32
CA GLN A 106 2.02 -12.71 9.01
C GLN A 106 2.64 -11.35 8.68
N SER A 107 3.98 -11.25 8.72
CA SER A 107 4.71 -10.04 8.34
C SER A 107 4.48 -9.69 6.87
N MET A 108 4.55 -10.65 5.96
CA MET A 108 4.28 -10.47 4.53
C MET A 108 2.88 -9.90 4.29
N ARG A 109 1.87 -10.51 4.91
CA ARG A 109 0.49 -10.04 4.81
C ARG A 109 0.34 -8.61 5.33
N ALA A 110 0.85 -8.32 6.52
CA ALA A 110 0.70 -7.02 7.14
C ALA A 110 1.40 -5.91 6.34
N VAL A 111 2.61 -6.18 5.82
CA VAL A 111 3.34 -5.25 4.96
C VAL A 111 2.61 -5.02 3.64
N ALA A 112 2.13 -6.08 2.98
CA ALA A 112 1.42 -5.94 1.70
C ALA A 112 0.10 -5.16 1.85
N LEU A 113 -0.68 -5.42 2.90
CA LEU A 113 -1.95 -4.73 3.16
C LEU A 113 -1.76 -3.26 3.59
N SER A 114 -0.59 -2.89 4.11
CA SER A 114 -0.27 -1.50 4.45
C SER A 114 -0.35 -0.59 3.22
N TYR A 115 -0.05 -1.10 2.02
CA TYR A 115 -0.20 -0.37 0.75
C TYR A 115 -1.66 -0.08 0.37
N GLY A 116 -2.64 -0.60 1.12
CA GLY A 116 -4.04 -0.25 0.93
C GLY A 116 -4.32 1.24 1.07
N SER A 117 -3.55 1.96 1.90
CA SER A 117 -3.65 3.41 1.97
C SER A 117 -3.16 4.10 0.69
N ALA A 118 -1.99 3.70 0.15
CA ALA A 118 -1.52 4.23 -1.12
C ALA A 118 -2.49 3.90 -2.27
N LEU A 119 -3.04 2.68 -2.29
CA LEU A 119 -4.00 2.26 -3.32
C LEU A 119 -5.21 3.21 -3.40
N ALA A 120 -5.75 3.65 -2.26
CA ALA A 120 -6.84 4.63 -2.24
C ALA A 120 -6.44 5.94 -2.93
N TYR A 121 -5.23 6.46 -2.65
CA TYR A 121 -4.69 7.64 -3.33
C TYR A 121 -4.48 7.39 -4.83
N MET A 122 -4.06 6.19 -5.24
CA MET A 122 -3.86 5.87 -6.66
C MET A 122 -5.18 5.84 -7.43
N ILE A 123 -6.24 5.29 -6.84
CA ILE A 123 -7.57 5.26 -7.46
C ILE A 123 -8.08 6.68 -7.67
N ILE A 124 -8.00 7.52 -6.63
CA ILE A 124 -8.40 8.93 -6.70
C ILE A 124 -7.53 9.68 -7.72
N GLY A 125 -6.22 9.42 -7.71
CA GLY A 125 -5.25 9.99 -8.64
C GLY A 125 -5.59 9.69 -10.09
N ILE A 126 -5.88 8.43 -10.44
CA ILE A 126 -6.31 8.05 -11.81
C ILE A 126 -7.59 8.78 -12.22
N ILE A 127 -8.59 8.87 -11.33
CA ILE A 127 -9.85 9.56 -11.65
C ILE A 127 -9.57 11.04 -11.98
N ILE A 128 -8.78 11.71 -11.15
CA ILE A 128 -8.42 13.12 -11.37
C ILE A 128 -7.57 13.28 -12.63
N ASN A 129 -6.64 12.35 -12.87
CA ASN A 129 -5.80 12.33 -14.05
C ASN A 129 -6.64 12.29 -15.32
N LEU A 130 -7.67 11.44 -15.36
CA LEU A 130 -8.51 11.27 -16.54
C LEU A 130 -9.47 12.45 -16.75
N ILE A 131 -10.02 13.03 -15.68
CA ILE A 131 -11.00 14.13 -15.77
C ILE A 131 -10.30 15.47 -16.05
N PHE A 132 -9.27 15.81 -15.27
CA PHE A 132 -8.65 17.13 -15.27
C PHE A 132 -7.36 17.21 -16.09
N LYS A 133 -6.89 16.08 -16.62
CA LYS A 133 -5.61 15.96 -17.35
C LYS A 133 -4.39 16.45 -16.55
N TRP A 134 -4.48 16.44 -15.22
CA TRP A 134 -3.42 16.91 -14.34
C TRP A 134 -2.32 15.85 -14.15
N ASN A 135 -1.10 16.27 -13.83
CA ASN A 135 0.02 15.40 -13.52
C ASN A 135 -0.15 14.81 -12.11
N THR A 136 -0.79 13.66 -12.02
CA THR A 136 -1.17 13.05 -10.73
C THR A 136 -0.13 12.06 -10.21
N ALA A 137 0.82 11.61 -11.03
CA ALA A 137 1.83 10.66 -10.59
C ALA A 137 2.68 11.21 -9.43
N VAL A 138 3.01 12.50 -9.46
CA VAL A 138 3.73 13.14 -8.35
C VAL A 138 2.75 13.51 -7.22
N ALA A 139 1.64 14.16 -7.54
CA ALA A 139 0.72 14.72 -6.54
C ALA A 139 0.00 13.64 -5.71
N PHE A 140 -0.46 12.57 -6.34
CA PHE A 140 -1.18 11.46 -5.68
C PHE A 140 -0.28 10.25 -5.48
N GLY A 141 0.64 10.01 -6.41
CA GLY A 141 1.54 8.86 -6.33
C GLY A 141 2.50 8.95 -5.15
N VAL A 142 3.40 9.94 -5.17
CA VAL A 142 4.38 10.13 -4.07
C VAL A 142 3.69 10.40 -2.74
N THR A 143 2.62 11.20 -2.74
CA THR A 143 1.83 11.44 -1.53
C THR A 143 1.25 10.15 -0.97
N GLY A 144 0.66 9.29 -1.80
CA GLY A 144 0.13 7.99 -1.36
C GLY A 144 1.20 7.07 -0.79
N MET A 145 2.40 7.08 -1.39
CA MET A 145 3.55 6.33 -0.89
C MET A 145 4.00 6.82 0.49
N LEU A 146 4.10 8.13 0.68
CA LEU A 146 4.40 8.74 1.97
C LEU A 146 3.30 8.46 3.00
N TRP A 147 2.04 8.45 2.58
CA TRP A 147 0.91 8.14 3.45
C TRP A 147 0.95 6.70 3.98
N THR A 148 1.53 5.78 3.21
CA THR A 148 1.72 4.37 3.60
C THR A 148 2.78 4.18 4.69
N MET A 149 3.60 5.20 4.96
CA MET A 149 4.59 5.13 6.05
C MET A 149 3.93 5.02 7.43
N GLY A 150 2.77 5.63 7.64
CA GLY A 150 2.02 5.51 8.91
C GLY A 150 1.58 4.07 9.20
N PRO A 151 0.85 3.42 8.27
CA PRO A 151 0.50 2.00 8.36
C PRO A 151 1.71 1.08 8.50
N LEU A 152 2.76 1.27 7.71
CA LEU A 152 3.99 0.48 7.79
C LEU A 152 4.66 0.63 9.17
N TYR A 153 4.75 1.85 9.69
CA TYR A 153 5.26 2.08 11.04
C TYR A 153 4.45 1.33 12.09
N GLY A 154 3.11 1.35 11.99
CA GLY A 154 2.23 0.59 12.88
C GLY A 154 2.51 -0.92 12.81
N VAL A 155 2.68 -1.47 11.61
CA VAL A 155 3.03 -2.89 11.42
C VAL A 155 4.38 -3.22 12.03
N PHE A 156 5.42 -2.43 11.75
CA PHE A 156 6.76 -2.68 12.29
C PHE A 156 6.83 -2.51 13.80
N ARG A 157 6.08 -1.56 14.36
CA ARG A 157 5.89 -1.39 15.79
C ARG A 157 5.28 -2.61 16.45
N ASN A 158 4.23 -3.17 15.84
CA ASN A 158 3.62 -4.41 16.32
C ASN A 158 4.56 -5.61 16.17
N MET A 159 5.35 -5.67 15.09
CA MET A 159 6.31 -6.74 14.85
C MET A 159 7.43 -6.78 15.91
N VAL A 160 7.92 -5.62 16.35
CA VAL A 160 9.06 -5.51 17.29
C VAL A 160 8.61 -5.38 18.76
N GLY A 161 7.31 -5.57 19.03
CA GLY A 161 6.75 -5.53 20.39
C GLY A 161 6.74 -4.12 20.97
N GLU A 162 6.18 -3.16 20.23
CA GLU A 162 5.95 -1.77 20.65
C GLU A 162 7.22 -0.91 20.83
N LYS A 163 8.40 -1.41 20.44
CA LYS A 163 9.64 -0.64 20.52
C LYS A 163 9.69 0.44 19.44
N THR A 164 9.71 1.71 19.86
CA THR A 164 9.68 2.86 18.94
C THR A 164 10.91 2.94 18.02
N ILE A 165 12.12 2.85 18.58
CA ILE A 165 13.37 3.08 17.82
C ILE A 165 13.57 2.06 16.69
N PRO A 166 13.49 0.74 16.93
CA PRO A 166 13.64 -0.24 15.85
C PRO A 166 12.60 -0.07 14.75
N SER A 167 11.38 0.30 15.11
CA SER A 167 10.26 0.49 14.17
C SER A 167 10.52 1.67 13.23
N ILE A 168 11.06 2.77 13.74
CA ILE A 168 11.47 3.92 12.92
C ILE A 168 12.56 3.49 11.94
N ILE A 169 13.58 2.76 12.41
CA ILE A 169 14.70 2.30 11.56
C ILE A 169 14.18 1.40 10.43
N ILE A 170 13.35 0.40 10.75
CA ILE A 170 12.78 -0.51 9.75
C ILE A 170 11.90 0.26 8.76
N THR A 171 11.05 1.17 9.26
CA THR A 171 10.19 2.01 8.39
C THR A 171 11.03 2.86 7.44
N ALA A 172 12.07 3.52 7.95
CA ALA A 172 12.94 4.39 7.16
C ALA A 172 13.69 3.60 6.08
N VAL A 173 14.28 2.45 6.43
CA VAL A 173 14.99 1.59 5.48
C VAL A 173 14.03 1.08 4.40
N CYS A 174 12.90 0.49 4.80
CA CYS A 174 11.93 -0.07 3.86
C CYS A 174 11.32 1.01 2.97
N GLY A 175 10.93 2.15 3.56
CA GLY A 175 10.35 3.26 2.84
C GLY A 175 11.34 3.89 1.85
N SER A 176 12.61 4.03 2.24
CA SER A 176 13.65 4.54 1.35
C SER A 176 13.87 3.61 0.16
N LEU A 177 14.00 2.30 0.39
CA LEU A 177 14.16 1.32 -0.69
C LEU A 177 13.00 1.36 -1.68
N VAL A 178 11.78 1.54 -1.19
CA VAL A 178 10.59 1.62 -2.02
C VAL A 178 10.58 2.90 -2.86
N LEU A 179 10.93 4.04 -2.27
CA LEU A 179 11.00 5.32 -2.99
C LEU A 179 12.13 5.35 -4.02
N PHE A 180 13.32 4.84 -3.67
CA PHE A 180 14.44 4.70 -4.60
C PHE A 180 14.11 3.73 -5.72
N GLY A 181 13.46 2.61 -5.42
CA GLY A 181 13.01 1.64 -6.41
C GLY A 181 12.02 2.26 -7.40
N TRP A 182 11.03 3.01 -6.90
CA TRP A 182 10.12 3.76 -7.77
C TRP A 182 10.88 4.77 -8.64
N TYR A 183 11.74 5.60 -8.07
CA TYR A 183 12.51 6.60 -8.81
C TYR A 183 13.32 5.96 -9.94
N ALA A 184 14.10 4.93 -9.62
CA ALA A 184 14.94 4.23 -10.59
C ALA A 184 14.13 3.59 -11.72
N LEU A 185 12.99 2.97 -11.41
CA LEU A 185 12.14 2.30 -12.40
C LEU A 185 11.28 3.26 -13.21
N SER A 186 10.93 4.42 -12.66
CA SER A 186 10.16 5.45 -13.37
C SER A 186 10.97 6.21 -14.42
N ALA A 187 12.31 6.14 -14.31
CA ALA A 187 13.27 6.74 -15.21
C ALA A 187 13.65 5.85 -16.42
N VAL A 188 13.23 4.58 -16.41
CA VAL A 188 13.34 3.64 -17.54
C VAL A 188 12.26 3.97 -18.58
#